data_AF-A0A7J4S850-F1
#
_entry.id   AF-A0A7J4S850-F1
#
_cell.length_a   1.000
_cell.length_b   1.000
_cell.length_c   1.000
_cell.angle_alpha   90.00
_cell.angle_beta   90.00
_cell.angle_gamma   90.00
#
_symmetry.space_group_name_H-M   'P 1'
#
loop_
_entity.id
_entity.type
_entity.pdbx_description
1 polymer ?
#
loop_
_entity_poly.entity_id
_entity_poly.type
_entity_poly.pdbx_seq_one_letter_code
_entity_poly.pdbx_strand_id
1 'polypeptide(L)'
;MSRIRGLWTVLMDVDDPELREDLAILATALQVHFSDRGAPERSVVEYMAIRFRWPATRTRRRLQNLVDLGVLRCSRDLGDNWAKVFEVLDRPHVPAALAIEMGA
;
A
#
# COMPACT_ATOMS: atom_id res chain seq x y z
N MET A 1 11.07 -20.62 -4.20
CA MET A 1 10.63 -20.15 -2.87
C MET A 1 11.02 -18.68 -2.75
N SER A 2 10.06 -17.77 -2.95
CA SER A 2 10.33 -16.32 -2.92
C SER A 2 10.75 -15.95 -1.50
N ARG A 3 12.00 -15.50 -1.31
CA ARG A 3 12.41 -14.90 -0.03
C ARG A 3 11.57 -13.65 0.12
N ILE A 4 10.70 -13.63 1.12
CA ILE A 4 10.00 -12.42 1.53
C ILE A 4 11.09 -11.44 1.94
N ARG A 5 11.43 -10.51 1.04
CA ARG A 5 12.30 -9.38 1.37
C ARG A 5 11.45 -8.40 2.15
N GLY A 6 12.05 -7.83 3.21
CA GLY A 6 11.42 -6.78 4.01
C GLY A 6 10.84 -5.66 3.12
N LEU A 7 9.61 -5.16 3.37
CA LEU A 7 9.04 -4.02 2.61
C LEU A 7 10.08 -2.92 2.38
N TRP A 8 10.76 -2.49 3.44
CA TRP A 8 11.75 -1.41 3.38
C TRP A 8 12.93 -1.77 2.48
N THR A 9 13.36 -3.04 2.47
CA THR A 9 14.41 -3.52 1.56
C THR A 9 13.94 -3.48 0.11
N VAL A 10 12.70 -3.88 -0.17
CA VAL A 10 12.14 -3.84 -1.53
C VAL A 10 12.00 -2.41 -2.05
N LEU A 11 11.59 -1.48 -1.18
CA LEU A 11 11.46 -0.07 -1.54
C LEU A 11 12.82 0.62 -1.76
N MET A 12 13.87 0.21 -1.04
CA MET A 12 15.22 0.77 -1.22
C MET A 12 15.83 0.43 -2.59
N ASP A 13 15.38 -0.66 -3.22
CA ASP A 13 15.78 -1.06 -4.59
C ASP A 13 15.07 -0.23 -5.69
N VAL A 14 14.17 0.71 -5.34
CA VAL A 14 13.53 1.62 -6.29
C VAL A 14 14.43 2.84 -6.53
N ASP A 15 14.93 2.98 -7.76
CA ASP A 15 15.88 4.02 -8.16
C ASP A 15 15.30 5.45 -8.10
N ASP A 16 14.04 5.60 -8.48
CA ASP A 16 13.35 6.90 -8.48
C ASP A 16 12.96 7.29 -7.04
N PRO A 17 13.55 8.37 -6.48
CA PRO A 17 13.29 8.76 -5.09
C PRO A 17 11.86 9.23 -4.85
N GLU A 18 11.23 9.91 -5.82
CA GLU A 18 9.85 10.39 -5.68
C GLU A 18 8.87 9.21 -5.72
N LEU A 19 9.10 8.27 -6.65
CA LEU A 19 8.34 7.04 -6.71
C LEU A 19 8.50 6.22 -5.43
N ARG A 20 9.72 6.08 -4.92
CA ARG A 20 9.99 5.34 -3.68
C ARG A 20 9.25 5.93 -2.49
N GLU A 21 9.25 7.26 -2.35
CA GLU A 21 8.52 7.96 -1.29
C GLU A 21 7.01 7.72 -1.41
N ASP A 22 6.44 7.88 -2.62
CA ASP A 22 5.04 7.56 -2.89
C ASP A 22 4.68 6.14 -2.44
N LEU A 23 5.50 5.16 -2.83
CA LEU A 23 5.28 3.76 -2.52
C LEU A 23 5.38 3.50 -1.00
N ALA A 24 6.32 4.15 -0.32
CA ALA A 24 6.46 4.09 1.14
C ALA A 24 5.23 4.64 1.87
N ILE A 25 4.72 5.82 1.45
CA ILE A 25 3.53 6.44 2.03
C ILE A 25 2.33 5.50 1.86
N LEU A 26 2.12 4.98 0.65
CA LEU A 26 0.98 4.13 0.37
C LEU A 26 1.05 2.78 1.10
N ALA A 27 2.22 2.13 1.13
CA ALA A 27 2.43 0.89 1.86
C ALA A 27 2.19 1.09 3.37
N THR A 28 2.66 2.21 3.92
CA THR A 28 2.43 2.56 5.33
C THR A 28 0.94 2.80 5.61
N ALA A 29 0.24 3.55 4.74
CA ALA A 29 -1.20 3.79 4.87
C ALA A 29 -1.98 2.46 4.92
N LEU A 30 -1.62 1.52 4.05
CA LEU A 30 -2.24 0.19 4.01
C LEU A 30 -1.99 -0.60 5.29
N GLN A 31 -0.78 -0.56 5.84
CA GLN A 31 -0.45 -1.26 7.09
C GLN A 31 -1.16 -0.68 8.31
N VAL A 32 -1.29 0.64 8.37
CA VAL A 32 -1.88 1.34 9.52
C VAL A 32 -3.40 1.29 9.48
N HIS A 33 -4.02 1.61 8.34
CA HIS A 33 -5.48 1.84 8.25
C HIS A 33 -6.27 0.64 7.74
N PHE A 34 -5.61 -0.37 7.17
CA PHE A 34 -6.26 -1.53 6.55
C PHE A 34 -5.68 -2.87 7.03
N SER A 35 -5.26 -2.91 8.29
CA SER A 35 -4.53 -4.03 8.89
C SER A 35 -5.29 -5.36 8.93
N ASP A 36 -6.61 -5.40 9.02
CA ASP A 36 -7.31 -6.66 9.34
C ASP A 36 -7.96 -7.42 8.18
N ARG A 37 -8.30 -6.81 7.04
CA ARG A 37 -9.15 -7.49 6.02
C ARG A 37 -8.74 -7.34 4.55
N GLY A 38 -7.56 -6.78 4.29
CA GLY A 38 -7.23 -6.31 2.94
C GLY A 38 -8.02 -5.05 2.60
N ALA A 39 -7.40 -4.17 1.83
CA ALA A 39 -7.92 -2.85 1.54
C ALA A 39 -8.64 -2.83 0.18
N PRO A 40 -9.96 -2.56 0.12
CA PRO A 40 -10.64 -2.36 -1.16
C PRO A 40 -10.04 -1.17 -1.91
N GLU A 41 -9.82 -1.29 -3.23
CA GLU A 41 -9.22 -0.23 -4.06
C GLU A 41 -9.90 1.12 -3.85
N ARG A 42 -11.23 1.11 -3.79
CA ARG A 42 -12.05 2.31 -3.60
C ARG A 42 -11.72 3.01 -2.28
N SER A 43 -11.67 2.27 -1.19
CA SER A 43 -11.37 2.80 0.14
C SER A 43 -9.96 3.38 0.22
N VAL A 44 -8.98 2.72 -0.40
CA VAL A 44 -7.61 3.22 -0.48
C VAL A 44 -7.54 4.51 -1.30
N VAL A 45 -8.19 4.53 -2.46
CA VAL A 45 -8.26 5.72 -3.33
C VAL A 45 -8.89 6.90 -2.60
N GLU A 46 -10.00 6.67 -1.91
CA GLU A 46 -10.72 7.69 -1.14
C GLU A 46 -9.87 8.24 0.01
N TYR A 47 -9.25 7.35 0.80
CA TYR A 47 -8.36 7.75 1.87
C TYR A 47 -7.19 8.61 1.35
N MET A 48 -6.52 8.16 0.29
CA MET A 48 -5.38 8.88 -0.29
C MET A 48 -5.78 10.23 -0.90
N ALA A 49 -6.97 10.31 -1.50
CA ALA A 49 -7.51 11.57 -2.03
C ALA A 49 -7.82 12.58 -0.90
N ILE A 50 -8.35 12.12 0.22
CA ILE A 50 -8.67 12.98 1.38
C ILE A 50 -7.38 13.41 2.08
N ARG A 51 -6.51 12.46 2.43
CA ARG A 51 -5.35 12.70 3.32
C ARG A 51 -4.14 13.29 2.61
N PHE A 52 -3.89 12.91 1.36
CA PHE A 52 -2.70 13.28 0.59
C PHE A 52 -3.01 14.03 -0.70
N ARG A 53 -4.31 14.28 -1.00
CA ARG A 53 -4.75 14.94 -2.24
C ARG A 53 -4.31 14.23 -3.51
N TRP A 54 -4.11 12.92 -3.44
CA TRP A 54 -3.72 12.14 -4.61
C TRP A 54 -4.90 11.92 -5.57
N PRO A 55 -4.71 12.14 -6.89
CA PRO A 55 -5.67 11.69 -7.88
C PRO A 55 -5.82 10.17 -7.84
N ALA A 56 -7.02 9.66 -8.09
CA ALA A 56 -7.30 8.22 -8.09
C ALA A 56 -6.37 7.43 -9.03
N THR A 57 -6.01 8.01 -10.17
CA THR A 57 -5.08 7.42 -11.14
C THR A 57 -3.68 7.22 -10.57
N ARG A 58 -3.18 8.16 -9.75
CA ARG A 58 -1.89 8.04 -9.04
C ARG A 58 -1.95 6.87 -8.07
N THR A 59 -2.94 6.84 -7.18
CA THR A 59 -3.09 5.78 -6.18
C THR A 59 -3.17 4.39 -6.82
N ARG A 60 -3.99 4.23 -7.87
CA ARG A 60 -4.11 2.94 -8.59
C ARG A 60 -2.80 2.49 -9.23
N ARG A 61 -2.05 3.40 -9.85
CA ARG A 61 -0.73 3.08 -10.41
C ARG A 61 0.25 2.66 -9.33
N ARG A 62 0.28 3.36 -8.19
CA ARG A 62 1.16 3.01 -7.07
C ARG A 62 0.77 1.69 -6.41
N LEU A 63 -0.52 1.38 -6.30
CA LEU A 63 -1.01 0.07 -5.87
C LEU A 63 -0.50 -1.05 -6.78
N GLN A 64 -0.59 -0.87 -8.11
CA GLN A 64 -0.06 -1.85 -9.05
C GLN A 64 1.46 -2.01 -8.92
N ASN A 65 2.21 -0.92 -8.80
CA ASN A 65 3.65 -0.99 -8.60
C ASN A 65 4.01 -1.79 -7.34
N LEU A 66 3.29 -1.60 -6.23
CA LEU A 66 3.52 -2.39 -5.01
C LEU A 66 3.16 -3.88 -5.19
N VAL A 67 2.19 -4.21 -6.04
CA VAL A 67 1.90 -5.61 -6.42
C VAL A 67 3.05 -6.19 -7.25
N ASP A 68 3.54 -5.44 -8.24
CA ASP A 68 4.63 -5.86 -9.13
C ASP A 68 5.94 -6.06 -8.36
N LEU A 69 6.17 -5.26 -7.32
CA LEU A 69 7.28 -5.39 -6.38
C LEU A 69 7.11 -6.55 -5.38
N GLY A 70 5.95 -7.22 -5.36
CA GLY A 70 5.66 -8.32 -4.43
C GLY A 70 5.41 -7.87 -2.99
N VAL A 71 5.16 -6.58 -2.78
CA VAL A 71 4.78 -6.01 -1.47
C VAL A 71 3.31 -6.27 -1.16
N LEU A 72 2.46 -6.13 -2.18
CA LEU A 72 1.02 -6.37 -2.05
C LEU A 72 0.61 -7.62 -2.80
N ARG A 73 -0.41 -8.30 -2.27
CA ARG A 73 -1.23 -9.24 -3.01
C ARG A 73 -2.50 -8.52 -3.44
N CYS A 74 -2.82 -8.58 -4.73
CA CYS A 74 -4.12 -8.19 -5.25
C CYS A 74 -5.01 -9.42 -5.36
N SER A 75 -6.17 -9.39 -4.73
CA SER A 75 -7.25 -10.37 -4.87
C SER A 75 -8.52 -9.70 -5.38
N ARG A 76 -9.55 -10.51 -5.64
CA ARG A 76 -10.89 -10.04 -6.05
C ARG A 76 -11.88 -10.51 -5.01
N ASP A 77 -12.67 -9.57 -4.48
CA ASP A 77 -13.76 -9.91 -3.56
C ASP A 77 -15.02 -10.27 -4.36
N LEU A 78 -15.40 -11.55 -4.31
CA LEU A 78 -16.59 -12.08 -4.98
C LEU A 78 -17.90 -11.58 -4.35
N GLY A 79 -17.86 -11.17 -3.08
CA GLY A 79 -19.01 -10.62 -2.36
C GLY A 79 -19.28 -9.14 -2.64
N ASP A 80 -18.27 -8.40 -3.12
CA ASP A 80 -18.36 -6.97 -3.45
C ASP A 80 -18.11 -6.71 -4.94
N ASN A 81 -18.96 -7.30 -5.80
CA ASN A 81 -18.94 -7.07 -7.26
C ASN A 81 -17.54 -7.22 -7.91
N TRP A 82 -16.74 -8.18 -7.45
CA TRP A 82 -15.37 -8.41 -7.94
C TRP A 82 -14.44 -7.22 -7.73
N ALA A 83 -14.64 -6.44 -6.66
CA ALA A 83 -13.77 -5.35 -6.29
C ALA A 83 -12.33 -5.85 -6.05
N LYS A 84 -11.34 -5.05 -6.46
CA LYS A 84 -9.94 -5.35 -6.14
C LYS A 84 -9.70 -5.08 -4.66
N VAL A 85 -9.08 -6.05 -4.00
CA VAL A 85 -8.64 -5.94 -2.60
C VAL A 85 -7.13 -6.12 -2.54
N PHE A 86 -6.47 -5.29 -1.75
CA PHE A 86 -5.02 -5.27 -1.62
C PHE A 86 -4.59 -5.66 -0.20
N GLU A 87 -3.76 -6.69 -0.10
CA GLU A 87 -3.24 -7.18 1.17
C GLU A 87 -1.74 -6.98 1.23
N VAL A 88 -1.23 -6.43 2.32
CA VAL A 88 0.22 -6.31 2.56
C VAL A 88 0.78 -7.70 2.92
N LEU A 89 1.68 -8.21 2.07
CA LEU A 89 2.28 -9.54 2.22
C LEU A 89 3.35 -9.61 3.31
N ASP A 90 4.12 -8.53 3.45
CA ASP A 90 5.15 -8.38 4.46
C ASP A 90 4.91 -7.10 5.26
N ARG A 91 4.69 -7.25 6.56
CA ARG A 91 4.33 -6.18 7.49
C ARG A 91 5.48 -5.93 8.46
N PRO A 92 6.60 -5.33 8.01
CA PRO A 92 7.62 -4.94 8.96
C PRO A 92 7.06 -3.89 9.92
N HIS A 93 7.70 -3.79 11.08
CA HIS A 93 7.33 -2.79 12.08
C HIS A 93 7.35 -1.39 11.45
N VAL A 94 6.19 -0.72 11.48
CA VAL A 94 6.07 0.70 11.17
C VAL A 94 6.50 1.47 12.43
N PRO A 95 7.52 2.33 12.36
CA PRO A 95 7.91 3.15 13.51
C PRO A 95 6.73 3.99 14.01
N ALA A 96 6.54 4.04 15.33
CA ALA A 96 5.38 4.71 15.94
C ALA A 96 5.21 6.18 15.53
N ALA A 97 6.32 6.91 15.31
CA ALA A 97 6.27 8.28 14.82
C ALA A 97 5.57 8.40 13.45
N LEU A 98 5.90 7.47 12.53
CA LEU A 98 5.29 7.44 11.21
C LEU A 98 3.81 7.00 11.29
N ALA A 99 3.47 6.07 12.19
CA ALA A 99 2.08 5.69 12.41
C ALA A 99 1.22 6.87 12.90
N ILE A 100 1.75 7.70 13.81
CA ILE A 100 1.07 8.90 14.33
C ILE A 100 0.88 9.94 13.22
N GLU A 101 1.88 10.17 12.37
CA GLU A 101 1.75 11.08 11.21
C GLU A 101 0.64 10.63 10.24
N MET A 102 0.41 9.32 10.17
CA MET A 102 -0.65 8.72 9.36
C MET A 102 -2.03 8.74 10.06
N GLY A 103 -2.11 9.11 11.33
CA GLY A 103 -3.37 9.25 12.10
C GLY A 103 -3.83 7.97 12.81
N ALA A 104 -2.89 7.11 13.25
CA ALA A 104 -3.13 5.96 14.11
C ALA A 104 -3.39 6.34 15.57
#